data_AF-A0A7X3DKU6-F1
#
_entry.id   AF-A0A7X3DKU6-F1
#
_cell.length_a   1.000
_cell.length_b   1.000
_cell.length_c   1.000
_cell.angle_alpha   90.00
_cell.angle_beta   90.00
_cell.angle_gamma   90.00
#
_symmetry.space_group_name_H-M   'P 1'
#
loop_
_entity.id
_entity.type
_entity.pdbx_description
1 polymer ?
#
loop_
_entity_poly.entity_id
_entity_poly.type
_entity_poly.pdbx_seq_one_letter_code
_entity_poly.pdbx_strand_id
1 'polypeptide(L)'
;MEHTRAFLAYDTLCRIAAEIPEDGEQLLEQCEEEAHGLERTLSMFDPDSELSRLCRDIRPGEAVPVSETLYTFLEQNLRSAACPAEHLTPRWGRW
;
A
#
# COMPACT_ATOMS: atom_id res chain seq x y z
N MET A 1 7.87 -4.06 -27.44
CA MET A 1 7.28 -2.75 -27.81
C MET A 1 7.04 -1.98 -26.51
N GLU A 2 6.78 -0.67 -26.53
CA GLU A 2 6.35 0.03 -25.31
C GLU A 2 4.86 -0.25 -25.09
N HIS A 3 4.52 -0.83 -23.94
CA HIS A 3 3.14 -1.04 -23.52
C HIS A 3 2.82 -0.11 -22.36
N THR A 4 1.61 0.43 -22.37
CA THR A 4 1.13 1.35 -21.32
C THR A 4 -0.19 0.86 -20.77
N ARG A 5 -0.35 0.97 -19.46
CA ARG A 5 -1.60 0.70 -18.74
C ARG A 5 -1.93 1.84 -17.80
N ALA A 6 -3.19 2.27 -17.79
CA ALA A 6 -3.69 3.29 -16.89
C ALA A 6 -4.89 2.75 -16.11
N PHE A 7 -4.91 2.97 -14.81
CA PHE A 7 -5.93 2.48 -13.90
C PHE A 7 -6.09 3.43 -12.71
N LEU A 8 -7.16 3.26 -11.93
CA LEU A 8 -7.40 4.02 -10.71
C LEU A 8 -7.06 3.17 -9.49
N ALA A 9 -6.33 3.74 -8.54
CA ALA A 9 -6.12 3.20 -7.20
C ALA A 9 -5.95 4.37 -6.22
N TYR A 10 -6.49 4.27 -5.00
CA TYR A 10 -6.49 5.34 -4.00
C TYR A 10 -7.06 6.66 -4.52
N ASP A 11 -8.13 6.60 -5.32
CA ASP A 11 -8.73 7.74 -6.03
C ASP A 11 -7.70 8.57 -6.85
N THR A 12 -6.62 7.90 -7.29
CA THR A 12 -5.52 8.51 -8.04
C THR A 12 -5.36 7.77 -9.37
N LEU A 13 -5.15 8.52 -10.46
CA LEU A 13 -4.83 7.93 -11.77
C LEU A 13 -3.38 7.44 -11.78
N CYS A 14 -3.22 6.13 -11.82
CA CYS A 14 -1.94 5.45 -11.96
C CYS A 14 -1.66 5.15 -13.44
N ARG A 15 -0.38 5.24 -13.83
CA ARG A 15 0.08 4.85 -15.18
C ARG A 15 1.37 4.05 -15.08
N ILE A 16 1.38 2.90 -15.74
CA ILE A 16 2.55 2.06 -15.94
C ILE A 16 2.92 2.12 -17.41
N ALA A 17 4.17 2.44 -17.71
CA ALA A 17 4.73 2.38 -19.05
C ALA A 17 6.00 1.54 -18.97
N ALA A 18 6.09 0.49 -19.80
CA ALA A 18 7.21 -0.44 -19.79
C ALA A 18 7.45 -1.03 -21.17
N GLU A 19 8.72 -1.30 -21.48
CA GLU A 19 9.09 -2.14 -22.61
C GLU A 19 8.99 -3.62 -22.18
N ILE A 20 7.98 -4.32 -22.71
CA ILE A 20 7.73 -5.73 -22.39
C ILE A 20 7.73 -6.60 -23.66
N PRO A 21 7.99 -7.91 -23.54
CA PRO A 21 7.86 -8.87 -24.64
C PRO A 21 6.42 -8.92 -25.18
N GLU A 22 6.23 -9.41 -26.42
CA GLU A 22 4.92 -9.45 -27.10
C GLU A 22 3.82 -10.20 -26.32
N ASP A 23 4.18 -11.18 -25.49
CA ASP A 23 3.23 -11.92 -24.63
C ASP A 23 3.23 -11.42 -23.16
N GLY A 24 3.86 -10.27 -22.91
CA GLY A 24 4.08 -9.74 -21.57
C GLY A 24 2.93 -8.92 -20.99
N GLU A 25 1.83 -8.72 -21.71
CA GLU A 25 0.75 -7.79 -21.30
C GLU A 25 0.13 -8.17 -19.95
N GLN A 26 0.13 -9.46 -19.62
CA GLN A 26 -0.30 -9.98 -18.33
C GLN A 26 0.52 -9.42 -17.16
N LEU A 27 1.77 -9.00 -17.38
CA LEU A 27 2.58 -8.34 -16.35
C LEU A 27 1.97 -6.99 -15.95
N LEU A 28 1.41 -6.24 -16.89
CA LEU A 28 0.76 -4.96 -16.58
C LEU A 28 -0.54 -5.17 -15.80
N GLU A 29 -1.28 -6.22 -16.12
CA GLU A 29 -2.46 -6.65 -15.32
C GLU A 29 -2.08 -7.03 -13.90
N GLN A 30 -1.01 -7.80 -13.74
CA GLN A 30 -0.49 -8.17 -12.42
C GLN A 30 -0.07 -6.94 -11.62
N CYS A 31 0.60 -5.96 -12.24
CA CYS A 31 0.96 -4.73 -11.53
C CYS A 31 -0.25 -3.90 -11.10
N GLU A 32 -1.33 -3.86 -11.89
CA GLU A 32 -2.59 -3.24 -11.45
C GLU A 32 -3.19 -3.99 -10.26
N GLU A 33 -3.27 -5.32 -10.33
CA GLU A 33 -3.83 -6.14 -9.26
C GLU A 33 -3.02 -6.00 -7.95
N GLU A 34 -1.69 -5.89 -8.03
CA GLU A 34 -0.83 -5.60 -6.89
C GLU A 34 -1.14 -4.23 -6.28
N ALA A 35 -1.35 -3.20 -7.12
CA ALA A 35 -1.73 -1.86 -6.62
C ALA A 35 -3.09 -1.88 -5.91
N HIS A 36 -4.09 -2.59 -6.45
CA HIS A 36 -5.37 -2.80 -5.78
C HIS A 36 -5.25 -3.65 -4.52
N GLY A 37 -4.35 -4.64 -4.51
CA GLY A 37 -4.02 -5.44 -3.33
C GLY A 37 -3.47 -4.57 -2.20
N LEU A 38 -2.57 -3.65 -2.52
CA LEU A 38 -2.08 -2.65 -1.57
C LEU A 38 -3.20 -1.77 -1.05
N GLU A 39 -4.10 -1.28 -1.91
CA GLU A 39 -5.26 -0.47 -1.52
C GLU A 39 -6.18 -1.19 -0.53
N ARG A 40 -6.58 -2.43 -0.84
CA ARG A 40 -7.40 -3.26 0.06
C ARG A 40 -6.73 -3.53 1.41
N THR A 41 -5.40 -3.47 1.46
CA THR A 41 -4.63 -3.77 2.67
C THR A 41 -4.38 -2.51 3.51
N LEU A 42 -3.98 -1.41 2.87
CA LEU A 42 -3.36 -0.25 3.53
C LEU A 42 -4.21 1.03 3.46
N SER A 43 -5.39 1.00 2.83
CA SER A 43 -6.26 2.18 2.78
C SER A 43 -6.77 2.57 4.16
N MET A 44 -6.55 3.81 4.58
CA MET A 44 -7.16 4.37 5.80
C MET A 44 -8.59 4.88 5.59
N PHE A 45 -9.01 5.01 4.33
CA PHE A 45 -10.32 5.53 3.97
C PHE A 45 -11.36 4.42 3.77
N ASP A 46 -10.89 3.23 3.41
CA ASP A 46 -11.73 2.03 3.35
C ASP A 46 -11.87 1.44 4.76
N PRO A 47 -13.08 1.42 5.35
CA PRO A 47 -13.31 0.83 6.67
C PRO A 47 -13.08 -0.69 6.66
N ASP A 48 -13.11 -1.34 5.50
CA ASP A 48 -12.91 -2.78 5.34
C ASP A 48 -11.49 -3.12 4.91
N SER A 49 -10.56 -2.15 4.90
CA SER A 49 -9.15 -2.48 4.71
C SER A 49 -8.59 -3.24 5.92
N GLU A 50 -7.52 -3.98 5.71
CA GLU A 50 -6.83 -4.67 6.81
C GLU A 50 -6.29 -3.69 7.85
N LEU A 51 -5.67 -2.59 7.40
CA LEU A 51 -5.17 -1.53 8.28
C LEU A 51 -6.30 -0.92 9.12
N SER A 52 -7.44 -0.59 8.51
CA SER A 52 -8.59 -0.01 9.22
C SER A 52 -9.17 -0.97 10.24
N ARG A 53 -9.25 -2.27 9.93
CA ARG A 53 -9.65 -3.31 10.91
C ARG A 53 -8.65 -3.40 12.06
N LEU A 54 -7.35 -3.46 11.77
CA LEU A 54 -6.32 -3.50 12.81
C LEU A 54 -6.44 -2.30 13.75
N CYS A 55 -6.56 -1.08 13.21
CA CYS A 55 -6.68 0.13 14.02
C CYS A 55 -7.94 0.15 14.91
N ARG A 56 -9.04 -0.46 14.47
CA ARG A 56 -10.30 -0.55 15.22
C ARG A 56 -10.23 -1.58 16.36
N ASP A 57 -9.61 -2.72 16.08
CA ASP A 57 -9.72 -3.91 16.92
C ASP A 57 -8.48 -4.14 17.81
N ILE A 58 -7.40 -3.36 17.61
CA ILE A 58 -6.14 -3.50 18.35
C ILE A 58 -6.35 -3.40 19.87
N ARG A 59 -5.76 -4.35 20.59
CA ARG A 59 -5.75 -4.39 22.06
C ARG A 59 -4.31 -4.36 22.57
N PRO A 60 -3.95 -3.40 23.43
CA PRO A 60 -2.58 -3.31 23.95
C PRO A 60 -2.14 -4.61 24.62
N GLY A 61 -0.98 -5.13 24.22
CA GLY A 61 -0.40 -6.37 24.76
C GLY A 61 -0.92 -7.66 24.13
N GLU A 62 -1.92 -7.60 23.24
CA GLU A 62 -2.39 -8.76 22.49
C GLU A 62 -1.76 -8.80 21.10
N ALA A 63 -1.24 -9.96 20.70
CA ALA A 63 -0.73 -10.16 19.36
C ALA A 63 -1.90 -10.33 18.37
N VAL A 64 -1.85 -9.59 17.26
CA VAL A 64 -2.85 -9.66 16.20
C VAL A 64 -2.19 -10.21 14.94
N PRO A 65 -2.73 -11.27 14.31
CA PRO A 65 -2.22 -11.74 13.03
C PRO A 65 -2.53 -10.71 11.94
N VAL A 66 -1.54 -10.41 11.11
CA VAL A 66 -1.64 -9.49 9.97
C VAL A 66 -0.95 -10.10 8.75
N SER A 67 -1.31 -9.63 7.56
CA SER A 67 -0.62 -9.97 6.32
C SER A 67 0.84 -9.51 6.34
N GLU A 68 1.67 -10.16 5.52
CA GLU A 68 3.08 -9.78 5.33
C GLU A 68 3.21 -8.34 4.80
N THR A 69 2.29 -7.94 3.92
CA THR A 69 2.22 -6.57 3.38
C THR A 69 2.01 -5.54 4.49
N LEU A 70 1.02 -5.75 5.35
CA LEU A 70 0.75 -4.85 6.47
C LEU A 70 1.89 -4.86 7.49
N TYR A 71 2.45 -6.04 7.79
CA TYR A 71 3.60 -6.15 8.68
C TYR A 71 4.82 -5.35 8.17
N THR A 72 5.17 -5.54 6.90
CA THR A 72 6.30 -4.85 6.25
C THR A 72 6.08 -3.34 6.23
N PHE A 73 4.86 -2.90 5.93
CA PHE A 73 4.50 -1.49 5.98
C PHE A 73 4.68 -0.89 7.38
N LEU A 74 4.19 -1.56 8.42
CA LEU A 74 4.34 -1.09 9.81
C LEU A 74 5.80 -1.05 10.23
N GLU A 75 6.57 -2.09 9.89
CA GLU A 75 8.01 -2.15 10.19
C GLU A 75 8.75 -0.98 9.53
N GLN A 76 8.49 -0.70 8.26
CA GLN A 76 9.08 0.43 7.54
C GLN A 76 8.71 1.76 8.18
N ASN A 77 7.44 1.98 8.54
CA ASN A 77 7.00 3.21 9.19
C ASN A 77 7.67 3.43 10.54
N LEU A 78 7.83 2.37 11.35
CA LEU A 78 8.53 2.44 12.63
C LEU A 78 10.01 2.77 12.46
N ARG A 79 10.67 2.16 11.46
CA ARG A 79 12.06 2.49 11.10
C ARG A 79 12.21 3.95 10.66
N SER A 80 11.27 4.45 9.85
CA SER A 80 11.25 5.85 9.43
C SER A 80 10.99 6.81 10.61
N ALA A 81 10.10 6.45 11.53
CA ALA A 81 9.81 7.25 12.72
C ALA A 81 10.98 7.30 13.73
N ALA A 82 11.82 6.27 13.74
CA ALA A 82 13.07 6.26 14.51
C ALA A 82 14.19 7.11 13.89
N CYS A 83 14.02 7.59 12.64
CA CYS A 83 14.92 8.53 12.01
C CYS A 83 14.70 9.94 12.59
N PRO A 84 15.75 10.71 12.95
CA PRO A 84 15.60 12.06 13.48
C PRO A 84 14.70 12.95 12.60
N ALA A 85 13.80 13.69 13.24
CA ALA A 85 12.67 14.43 12.65
C ALA A 85 13.03 15.53 11.63
N GLU A 86 14.31 15.71 11.32
CA GLU A 86 14.81 16.71 10.36
C GLU A 86 14.43 16.35 8.91
N HIS A 87 14.02 15.10 8.63
CA HIS A 87 13.78 14.64 7.26
C HIS A 87 12.44 13.95 6.98
N LEU A 88 11.76 13.36 7.97
CA LEU A 88 10.54 12.57 7.74
C LEU A 88 9.60 12.66 8.95
N THR A 89 8.77 13.70 9.02
CA THR A 89 7.52 13.61 9.79
C THR A 89 6.40 13.25 8.82
N PRO A 90 5.89 12.01 8.84
CA PRO A 90 4.59 11.76 8.24
C PRO A 90 3.61 12.53 9.13
N ARG A 91 3.09 13.65 8.61
CA ARG A 91 1.95 14.34 9.20
C ARG A 91 0.73 13.45 9.01
N TRP A 92 0.63 12.39 9.83
CA TRP A 92 -0.62 11.68 10.03
C TRP A 92 -1.62 12.73 10.53
N GLY A 93 -2.50 13.16 9.61
CA GLY A 93 -3.48 14.20 9.89
C GLY A 93 -4.26 13.84 11.13
N ARG A 94 -4.39 14.78 12.06
CA ARG A 94 -5.45 14.73 13.06
C ARG A 94 -6.76 14.80 12.28
N TRP A 95 -7.45 13.67 12.19
CA TRP A 95 -8.87 13.62 11.88
C TRP A 95 -9.61 13.47 13.20
#